data_AF-A0A953UYS7-F1
#
_entry.id   AF-A0A953UYS7-F1
#
_cell.length_a   1.000
_cell.length_b   1.000
_cell.length_c   1.000
_cell.angle_alpha   90.00
_cell.angle_beta   90.00
_cell.angle_gamma   90.00
#
_symmetry.space_group_name_H-M   'P 1'
#
loop_
_entity.id
_entity.type
_entity.pdbx_description
1 polymer ?
#
loop_
_entity_poly.entity_id
_entity_poly.type
_entity_poly.pdbx_seq_one_letter_code
_entity_poly.pdbx_strand_id
1 'polypeptide(L)'
;MRLFRHEDTPVTIGLVVDHSGSMREKLREVTAAARTFVRASNPEDQMFVVNFNEDVALGLPGGTRFSNSADELGTAIWAAPAVGKTALYDAIIEALQGLQKGERDKKALIVISDGGDNASHSSLDRVLKMAEESSAVIYTIGVFSEDDPDQNPRVLRRLAHETGGEAFFPSKPSETVEICERIARDVREQYTIGFSSMNGKPGAYHSIRVAARSKERGKLSVRTRAGYLAGAELQPGKGAK
;
A
#
# COMPACT_ATOMS: atom_id res chain seq x y z
N MET A 1 2.79 17.09 21.48
CA MET A 1 2.50 17.08 20.04
C MET A 1 3.31 18.19 19.41
N ARG A 2 4.22 17.88 18.49
CA ARG A 2 5.13 18.88 17.87
C ARG A 2 4.69 19.29 16.45
N LEU A 3 3.88 18.47 15.78
CA LEU A 3 3.37 18.74 14.44
C LEU A 3 1.96 18.15 14.30
N PHE A 4 1.05 18.91 13.71
CA PHE A 4 -0.27 18.47 13.24
C PHE A 4 -0.51 19.16 11.89
N ARG A 5 -0.64 18.39 10.81
CA ARG A 5 -0.94 18.91 9.48
C ARG A 5 -2.12 18.15 8.87
N HIS A 6 -2.99 18.91 8.20
CA HIS A 6 -4.09 18.42 7.39
C HIS A 6 -4.03 19.16 6.05
N GLU A 7 -3.35 18.56 5.09
CA GLU A 7 -3.18 19.08 3.74
C GLU A 7 -3.22 17.88 2.78
N ASP A 8 -3.79 18.10 1.59
CA ASP A 8 -3.74 17.19 0.45
C ASP A 8 -2.31 17.16 -0.11
N THR A 9 -1.38 16.63 0.69
CA THR A 9 0.04 16.52 0.35
C THR A 9 0.24 15.36 -0.62
N PRO A 10 0.95 15.56 -1.74
CA PRO A 10 1.22 14.50 -2.71
C PRO A 10 1.93 13.30 -2.09
N VAL A 11 1.67 12.12 -2.64
CA VAL A 11 2.06 10.80 -2.11
C VAL A 11 2.78 10.00 -3.19
N THR A 12 3.78 9.21 -2.80
CA THR A 12 4.33 8.15 -3.66
C THR A 12 3.54 6.87 -3.41
N ILE A 13 2.92 6.33 -4.46
CA ILE A 13 1.98 5.20 -4.36
C ILE A 13 2.49 4.03 -5.21
N GLY A 14 2.56 2.84 -4.63
CA GLY A 14 2.79 1.60 -5.37
C GLY A 14 1.50 0.80 -5.53
N LEU A 15 1.09 0.52 -6.76
CA LEU A 15 0.02 -0.42 -7.07
C LEU A 15 0.64 -1.80 -7.26
N VAL A 16 0.40 -2.72 -6.33
CA VAL A 16 0.96 -4.08 -6.35
C VAL A 16 -0.15 -5.04 -6.75
N VAL A 17 -0.08 -5.55 -7.97
CA VAL A 17 -1.19 -6.28 -8.59
C VAL A 17 -0.78 -7.71 -8.89
N ASP A 18 -1.57 -8.63 -8.35
CA ASP A 18 -1.43 -10.06 -8.54
C ASP A 18 -1.91 -10.48 -9.93
N HIS A 19 -1.06 -11.22 -10.61
CA HIS A 19 -1.22 -11.80 -11.95
C HIS A 19 -1.09 -13.33 -11.90
N SER A 20 -1.39 -13.97 -10.78
CA SER A 20 -1.53 -15.42 -10.70
C SER A 20 -2.73 -15.91 -11.52
N GLY A 21 -2.83 -17.23 -11.72
CA GLY A 21 -3.93 -17.84 -12.48
C GLY A 21 -5.32 -17.51 -11.93
N SER A 22 -5.48 -17.34 -10.61
CA SER A 22 -6.75 -17.03 -9.93
C SER A 22 -7.27 -15.61 -10.26
N MET A 23 -6.40 -14.74 -10.80
CA MET A 23 -6.68 -13.33 -11.09
C MET A 23 -7.19 -13.07 -12.51
N ARG A 24 -7.15 -14.07 -13.40
CA ARG A 24 -7.47 -13.90 -14.83
C ARG A 24 -8.83 -13.25 -15.10
N GLU A 25 -9.87 -13.69 -14.39
CA GLU A 25 -11.23 -13.17 -14.58
C GLU A 25 -11.48 -11.86 -13.81
N LYS A 26 -10.60 -11.52 -12.87
CA LYS A 26 -10.71 -10.34 -11.99
C LYS A 26 -9.92 -9.14 -12.52
N LEU A 27 -8.96 -9.38 -13.41
CA LEU A 27 -8.00 -8.36 -13.84
C LEU A 27 -8.69 -7.15 -14.48
N ARG A 28 -9.81 -7.35 -15.18
CA ARG A 28 -10.57 -6.26 -15.81
C ARG A 28 -11.08 -5.26 -14.77
N GLU A 29 -11.68 -5.76 -13.70
CA GLU A 29 -12.22 -4.95 -12.61
C GLU A 29 -11.08 -4.31 -11.80
N VAL A 30 -9.99 -5.03 -11.59
CA VAL A 30 -8.78 -4.50 -10.94
C VAL A 30 -8.19 -3.32 -11.75
N THR A 31 -8.05 -3.46 -13.07
CA THR A 31 -7.58 -2.38 -13.94
C THR A 31 -8.56 -1.19 -13.91
N ALA A 32 -9.87 -1.43 -13.94
CA ALA A 32 -10.86 -0.36 -13.85
C ALA A 32 -10.77 0.40 -12.53
N ALA A 33 -10.64 -0.33 -11.42
CA ALA A 33 -10.52 0.23 -10.08
C ALA A 33 -9.22 1.04 -9.92
N ALA A 34 -8.09 0.54 -10.41
CA ALA A 34 -6.83 1.27 -10.43
C ALA A 34 -6.94 2.57 -11.23
N ARG A 35 -7.54 2.57 -12.42
CA ARG A 35 -7.77 3.80 -13.20
C ARG A 35 -8.62 4.81 -12.44
N THR A 36 -9.63 4.33 -11.72
CA THR A 36 -10.49 5.20 -10.90
C THR A 36 -9.74 5.75 -9.68
N PHE A 37 -8.92 4.93 -9.02
CA PHE A 37 -8.02 5.39 -7.94
C PHE A 37 -7.15 6.55 -8.42
N VAL A 38 -6.47 6.39 -9.56
CA VAL A 38 -5.59 7.42 -10.12
C VAL A 38 -6.36 8.71 -10.41
N ARG A 39 -7.56 8.62 -10.99
CA ARG A 39 -8.41 9.78 -11.28
C ARG A 39 -8.90 10.51 -10.02
N ALA A 40 -9.10 9.80 -8.91
CA ALA A 40 -9.53 10.37 -7.64
C ALA A 40 -8.37 10.90 -6.77
N SER A 41 -7.14 10.58 -7.15
CA SER A 41 -5.91 10.91 -6.45
C SER A 41 -5.43 12.35 -6.73
N ASN A 42 -4.36 12.76 -6.05
CA ASN A 42 -3.80 14.09 -6.25
C ASN A 42 -3.04 14.13 -7.59
N PRO A 43 -3.19 15.17 -8.43
CA PRO A 43 -2.48 15.28 -9.71
C PRO A 43 -0.95 15.27 -9.60
N GLU A 44 -0.38 15.58 -8.43
CA GLU A 44 1.05 15.58 -8.19
C GLU A 44 1.57 14.25 -7.58
N ASP A 45 0.71 13.26 -7.41
CA ASP A 45 1.09 11.93 -6.92
C ASP A 45 2.07 11.24 -7.86
N GLN A 46 2.99 10.49 -7.27
CA GLN A 46 3.95 9.66 -8.00
C GLN A 46 3.54 8.20 -7.89
N MET A 47 3.01 7.60 -8.95
CA MET A 47 2.53 6.22 -8.89
C MET A 47 3.35 5.28 -9.77
N PHE A 48 3.48 4.04 -9.35
CA PHE A 48 4.06 2.97 -10.15
C PHE A 48 3.29 1.67 -9.96
N VAL A 49 3.51 0.72 -10.87
CA VAL A 49 2.87 -0.59 -10.85
C VAL A 49 3.93 -1.66 -10.67
N VAL A 50 3.67 -2.60 -9.75
CA VAL A 50 4.38 -3.87 -9.62
C VAL A 50 3.38 -4.96 -9.97
N ASN A 51 3.59 -5.62 -11.11
CA ASN A 51 2.82 -6.80 -11.48
C ASN A 51 3.62 -8.02 -11.03
N PHE A 52 2.94 -9.01 -10.45
CA PHE A 52 3.63 -10.20 -9.99
C PHE A 52 2.81 -11.47 -10.14
N ASN A 53 3.51 -12.57 -10.37
CA ASN A 53 3.02 -13.93 -10.21
C ASN A 53 4.12 -14.71 -9.45
N GLU A 54 4.75 -15.72 -10.06
CA GLU A 54 6.03 -16.27 -9.59
C GLU A 54 7.23 -15.35 -9.84
N ASP A 55 7.11 -14.46 -10.82
CA ASP A 55 8.07 -13.40 -11.12
C ASP A 55 7.50 -12.03 -10.73
N VAL A 56 8.37 -11.10 -10.34
CA VAL A 56 8.01 -9.72 -9.95
C VAL A 56 8.57 -8.74 -10.98
N ALA A 57 7.72 -7.87 -11.53
CA ALA A 57 8.12 -6.91 -12.55
C ALA A 57 7.49 -5.51 -12.34
N LEU A 58 8.26 -4.47 -12.64
CA LEU A 58 7.72 -3.11 -12.76
C LEU A 58 6.93 -2.97 -14.06
N GLY A 59 5.68 -2.51 -13.96
CA GLY A 59 4.74 -2.49 -15.08
C GLY A 59 4.82 -1.27 -16.00
N LEU A 60 5.41 -0.16 -15.55
CA LEU A 60 5.45 1.08 -16.34
C LEU A 60 6.39 0.96 -17.56
N PRO A 61 5.97 1.41 -18.75
CA PRO A 61 6.74 1.24 -19.98
C PRO A 61 7.95 2.18 -20.07
N GLY A 62 8.90 1.84 -20.94
CA GLY A 62 9.92 2.79 -21.42
C GLY A 62 10.92 3.29 -20.37
N GLY A 63 11.07 2.60 -19.24
CA GLY A 63 11.92 3.04 -18.13
C GLY A 63 11.30 4.16 -17.28
N THR A 64 10.02 4.48 -17.50
CA THR A 64 9.27 5.43 -16.68
C THR A 64 9.18 4.91 -15.25
N ARG A 65 9.67 5.71 -14.30
CA ARG A 65 9.68 5.32 -12.89
C ARG A 65 8.34 5.59 -12.20
N PHE A 66 7.73 6.72 -12.49
CA PHE A 66 6.45 7.15 -11.92
C PHE A 66 5.56 7.76 -12.98
N SER A 67 4.25 7.61 -12.80
CA SER A 67 3.20 8.21 -13.59
C SER A 67 2.07 8.68 -12.67
N ASN A 68 1.29 9.64 -13.15
CA ASN A 68 -0.01 10.05 -12.60
C ASN A 68 -1.14 9.87 -13.64
N SER A 69 -0.84 9.22 -14.77
CA SER A 69 -1.79 8.99 -15.85
C SER A 69 -2.56 7.70 -15.61
N ALA A 70 -3.88 7.80 -15.52
CA ALA A 70 -4.75 6.63 -15.38
C ALA A 70 -4.58 5.67 -16.56
N ASP A 71 -4.32 6.19 -17.76
CA ASP A 71 -4.20 5.36 -18.95
C ASP A 71 -2.85 4.62 -19.00
N GLU A 72 -1.75 5.27 -18.59
CA GLU A 72 -0.44 4.61 -18.49
C GLU A 72 -0.45 3.54 -17.41
N LEU A 73 -0.99 3.84 -16.23
CA LEU A 73 -1.06 2.89 -15.11
C LEU A 73 -2.02 1.74 -15.40
N GLY A 74 -3.16 2.01 -16.04
CA GLY A 74 -4.08 0.96 -16.48
C GLY A 74 -3.47 0.05 -17.54
N THR A 75 -2.72 0.61 -18.48
CA THR A 75 -1.99 -0.15 -19.51
C THR A 75 -0.88 -0.99 -18.86
N ALA A 76 -0.14 -0.43 -17.91
CA ALA A 76 0.91 -1.12 -17.16
C ALA A 76 0.37 -2.34 -16.42
N ILE A 77 -0.80 -2.24 -15.79
CA ILE A 77 -1.47 -3.39 -15.16
C ILE A 77 -1.85 -4.43 -16.21
N TRP A 78 -2.46 -4.03 -17.32
CA TRP A 78 -2.92 -4.97 -18.36
C TRP A 78 -1.79 -5.64 -19.15
N ALA A 79 -0.57 -5.12 -19.08
CA ALA A 79 0.57 -5.59 -19.90
C ALA A 79 1.08 -6.99 -19.52
N ALA A 80 0.76 -7.50 -18.32
CA ALA A 80 1.21 -8.80 -17.86
C ALA A 80 0.09 -9.87 -17.94
N PRO A 81 0.38 -11.10 -18.40
CA PRO A 81 -0.60 -12.17 -18.41
C PRO A 81 -0.88 -12.68 -16.98
N ALA A 82 -2.15 -12.97 -16.68
CA ALA A 82 -2.55 -13.58 -15.40
C ALA A 82 -2.40 -15.12 -15.45
N VAL A 83 -1.26 -15.64 -14.99
CA VAL A 83 -0.84 -17.04 -15.04
C VAL A 83 0.09 -17.40 -13.88
N GLY A 84 0.17 -18.69 -13.55
CA GLY A 84 1.17 -19.20 -12.61
C GLY A 84 0.80 -18.99 -11.14
N LYS A 85 1.85 -19.01 -10.31
CA LYS A 85 1.81 -18.95 -8.84
C LYS A 85 1.82 -17.51 -8.30
N THR A 86 1.95 -17.37 -6.98
CA THR A 86 1.88 -16.10 -6.25
C THR A 86 3.10 -15.91 -5.34
N ALA A 87 3.95 -14.94 -5.69
CA ALA A 87 5.12 -14.49 -4.92
C ALA A 87 4.84 -13.12 -4.25
N LEU A 88 3.79 -13.08 -3.43
CA LEU A 88 3.28 -11.87 -2.78
C LEU A 88 4.34 -11.17 -1.92
N TYR A 89 5.11 -11.92 -1.14
CA TYR A 89 6.13 -11.35 -0.26
C TYR A 89 7.26 -10.67 -1.02
N ASP A 90 7.74 -11.29 -2.10
CA ASP A 90 8.77 -10.69 -2.95
C ASP A 90 8.24 -9.43 -3.66
N ALA A 91 6.98 -9.47 -4.12
CA ALA A 91 6.32 -8.32 -4.75
C ALA A 91 6.18 -7.12 -3.81
N ILE A 92 5.78 -7.34 -2.55
CA ILE A 92 5.69 -6.26 -1.55
C ILE A 92 7.09 -5.71 -1.25
N ILE A 93 8.12 -6.54 -1.15
CA ILE A 93 9.49 -6.07 -0.93
C ILE A 93 9.96 -5.17 -2.07
N GLU A 94 9.76 -5.59 -3.33
CA GLU A 94 10.10 -4.77 -4.50
C GLU A 94 9.31 -3.46 -4.49
N ALA A 95 8.02 -3.50 -4.15
CA ALA A 95 7.20 -2.31 -4.06
C ALA A 95 7.66 -1.34 -2.96
N LEU A 96 8.02 -1.84 -1.77
CA LEU A 96 8.58 -1.03 -0.68
C LEU A 96 9.90 -0.36 -1.09
N GLN A 97 10.75 -1.05 -1.86
CA GLN A 97 11.96 -0.45 -2.43
C GLN A 97 11.62 0.60 -3.50
N GLY A 98 10.60 0.35 -4.34
CA GLY A 98 10.07 1.29 -5.32
C GLY A 98 9.62 2.61 -4.70
N LEU A 99 8.92 2.56 -3.56
CA LEU A 99 8.49 3.74 -2.82
C LEU A 99 9.67 4.67 -2.45
N GLN A 100 10.81 4.10 -2.05
CA GLN A 100 12.00 4.87 -1.65
C GLN A 100 12.64 5.61 -2.82
N LYS A 101 12.35 5.23 -4.06
CA LYS A 101 12.85 5.90 -5.27
C LYS A 101 12.04 7.17 -5.60
N GLY A 102 10.91 7.40 -4.92
CA GLY A 102 10.04 8.56 -5.10
C GLY A 102 10.36 9.69 -4.14
N GLU A 103 9.95 10.90 -4.50
CA GLU A 103 10.35 12.15 -3.84
C GLU A 103 9.34 12.66 -2.82
N ARG A 104 8.18 11.99 -2.69
CA ARG A 104 7.13 12.39 -1.74
C ARG A 104 7.39 11.81 -0.35
N ASP A 105 7.16 12.60 0.69
CA ASP A 105 7.33 12.14 2.08
C ASP A 105 6.30 11.06 2.47
N LYS A 106 5.06 11.22 2.01
CA LYS A 106 3.99 10.23 2.25
C LYS A 106 4.15 9.07 1.27
N LYS A 107 4.10 7.84 1.79
CA LYS A 107 4.24 6.59 1.02
C LYS A 107 3.04 5.67 1.29
N ALA A 108 2.45 5.11 0.24
CA ALA A 108 1.38 4.14 0.37
C ALA A 108 1.52 2.98 -0.63
N LEU A 109 1.14 1.77 -0.22
CA LEU A 109 0.96 0.65 -1.13
C LEU A 109 -0.51 0.25 -1.18
N ILE A 110 -0.96 -0.13 -2.37
CA ILE A 110 -2.25 -0.76 -2.58
C ILE A 110 -1.96 -2.14 -3.16
N VAL A 111 -2.16 -3.17 -2.35
CA VAL A 111 -1.92 -4.56 -2.72
C VAL A 111 -3.24 -5.20 -3.10
N ILE A 112 -3.33 -5.74 -4.30
CA ILE A 112 -4.51 -6.41 -4.83
C ILE A 112 -4.12 -7.85 -5.15
N SER A 113 -4.57 -8.78 -4.32
CA SER A 113 -4.18 -10.19 -4.34
C SER A 113 -5.21 -11.02 -3.57
N ASP A 114 -5.20 -12.34 -3.73
CA ASP A 114 -5.92 -13.26 -2.85
C ASP A 114 -5.17 -13.57 -1.53
N GLY A 115 -3.96 -13.00 -1.36
CA GLY A 115 -3.16 -13.12 -0.14
C GLY A 115 -2.35 -14.40 -0.04
N GLY A 116 -2.54 -15.34 -0.97
CA GLY A 116 -1.76 -16.56 -1.04
C GLY A 116 -0.29 -16.26 -1.33
N ASP A 117 0.60 -17.09 -0.78
CA ASP A 117 2.01 -17.05 -1.12
C ASP A 117 2.54 -18.48 -1.21
N ASN A 118 2.93 -18.87 -2.41
CA ASN A 118 3.37 -20.24 -2.73
C ASN A 118 4.60 -20.26 -3.67
N ALA A 119 5.18 -19.10 -3.95
CA ALA A 119 6.36 -18.94 -4.79
C ALA A 119 7.43 -17.97 -4.25
N SER A 120 7.16 -17.19 -3.18
CA SER A 120 8.16 -16.24 -2.68
C SER A 120 9.39 -16.93 -2.10
N HIS A 121 10.54 -16.30 -2.31
CA HIS A 121 11.79 -16.63 -1.61
C HIS A 121 11.87 -15.94 -0.24
N SER A 122 11.13 -14.84 -0.05
CA SER A 122 11.05 -14.10 1.21
C SER A 122 9.98 -14.64 2.16
N SER A 123 10.03 -14.21 3.42
CA SER A 123 9.03 -14.56 4.44
C SER A 123 8.16 -13.36 4.82
N LEU A 124 6.96 -13.64 5.33
CA LEU A 124 6.05 -12.62 5.88
C LEU A 124 6.73 -11.75 6.94
N ASP A 125 7.54 -12.32 7.83
CA ASP A 125 8.21 -11.55 8.89
C ASP A 125 9.22 -10.55 8.31
N ARG A 126 9.89 -10.90 7.21
CA ARG A 126 10.77 -9.97 6.49
C ARG A 126 9.97 -8.82 5.88
N VAL A 127 8.83 -9.13 5.25
CA VAL A 127 7.92 -8.12 4.67
C VAL A 127 7.43 -7.16 5.74
N LEU A 128 6.95 -7.68 6.88
CA LEU A 128 6.43 -6.87 7.98
C LEU A 128 7.51 -5.94 8.55
N LYS A 129 8.74 -6.45 8.73
CA LYS A 129 9.87 -5.63 9.17
C LYS A 129 10.18 -4.51 8.19
N MET A 130 10.27 -4.82 6.89
CA MET A 130 10.52 -3.81 5.86
C MET A 130 9.38 -2.78 5.76
N ALA A 131 8.13 -3.23 5.91
CA ALA A 131 6.96 -2.35 5.91
C ALA A 131 7.03 -1.37 7.08
N GLU A 132 7.38 -1.83 8.28
CA GLU A 132 7.57 -0.98 9.45
C GLU A 132 8.67 0.06 9.24
N GLU A 133 9.84 -0.36 8.72
CA GLU A 133 10.98 0.53 8.46
C GLU A 133 10.69 1.56 7.35
N SER A 134 9.87 1.20 6.35
CA SER A 134 9.55 2.06 5.21
C SER A 134 8.67 3.26 5.55
N SER A 135 7.99 3.24 6.71
CA SER A 135 6.92 4.18 7.07
C SER A 135 5.74 4.24 6.09
N ALA A 136 5.63 3.30 5.16
CA ALA A 136 4.53 3.22 4.21
C ALA A 136 3.25 2.70 4.87
N VAL A 137 2.10 3.21 4.42
CA VAL A 137 0.77 2.67 4.77
C VAL A 137 0.36 1.65 3.72
N ILE A 138 0.06 0.42 4.11
CA ILE A 138 -0.35 -0.64 3.19
C ILE A 138 -1.86 -0.82 3.26
N TYR A 139 -2.54 -0.61 2.14
CA TYR A 139 -3.91 -1.02 1.92
C TYR A 139 -3.92 -2.35 1.18
N THR A 140 -4.83 -3.24 1.55
CA THR A 140 -4.99 -4.53 0.85
C THR A 140 -6.41 -4.70 0.36
N ILE A 141 -6.56 -5.25 -0.85
CA ILE A 141 -7.84 -5.63 -1.44
C ILE A 141 -7.75 -7.12 -1.78
N GLY A 142 -8.44 -7.93 -0.97
CA GLY A 142 -8.54 -9.37 -1.16
C GLY A 142 -9.58 -9.72 -2.21
N VAL A 143 -9.16 -10.13 -3.41
CA VAL A 143 -10.09 -10.51 -4.48
C VAL A 143 -10.15 -12.03 -4.61
N PHE A 144 -11.19 -12.61 -4.03
CA PHE A 144 -11.31 -14.07 -3.87
C PHE A 144 -12.21 -14.72 -4.92
N SER A 145 -11.95 -15.99 -5.19
CA SER A 145 -12.85 -16.92 -5.87
C SER A 145 -13.20 -18.06 -4.90
N GLU A 146 -14.43 -18.57 -4.90
CA GLU A 146 -14.84 -19.61 -3.93
C GLU A 146 -13.99 -20.90 -4.01
N ASP A 147 -13.45 -21.21 -5.19
CA ASP A 147 -12.73 -22.46 -5.47
C ASP A 147 -11.20 -22.38 -5.29
N ASP A 148 -10.67 -21.23 -4.85
CA ASP A 148 -9.23 -21.04 -4.75
C ASP A 148 -8.73 -21.36 -3.32
N PRO A 149 -7.95 -22.45 -3.15
CA PRO A 149 -7.53 -22.93 -1.84
C PRO A 149 -6.34 -22.17 -1.25
N ASP A 150 -5.63 -21.38 -2.06
CA ASP A 150 -4.39 -20.73 -1.64
C ASP A 150 -4.63 -19.37 -0.94
N GLN A 151 -5.89 -18.93 -0.87
CA GLN A 151 -6.28 -17.65 -0.28
C GLN A 151 -5.86 -17.50 1.16
N ASN A 152 -5.33 -16.33 1.49
CA ASN A 152 -4.92 -16.02 2.85
C ASN A 152 -5.33 -14.61 3.28
N PRO A 153 -6.64 -14.38 3.55
CA PRO A 153 -7.14 -13.08 4.02
C PRO A 153 -6.47 -12.62 5.32
N ARG A 154 -5.93 -13.56 6.14
CA ARG A 154 -5.27 -13.22 7.41
C ARG A 154 -3.97 -12.46 7.17
N VAL A 155 -3.20 -12.83 6.14
CA VAL A 155 -1.96 -12.14 5.76
C VAL A 155 -2.26 -10.71 5.31
N LEU A 156 -3.25 -10.52 4.44
CA LEU A 156 -3.67 -9.19 3.97
C LEU A 156 -4.13 -8.28 5.13
N ARG A 157 -4.92 -8.82 6.07
CA ARG A 157 -5.31 -8.09 7.30
C ARG A 157 -4.11 -7.68 8.14
N ARG A 158 -3.14 -8.58 8.32
CA ARG A 158 -1.95 -8.32 9.14
C ARG A 158 -1.09 -7.22 8.52
N LEU A 159 -0.81 -7.29 7.23
CA LEU A 159 -0.04 -6.26 6.50
C LEU A 159 -0.67 -4.87 6.63
N ALA A 160 -1.99 -4.78 6.44
CA ALA A 160 -2.70 -3.51 6.58
C ALA A 160 -2.70 -3.00 8.03
N HIS A 161 -2.96 -3.87 8.99
CA HIS A 161 -3.01 -3.51 10.41
C HIS A 161 -1.67 -2.96 10.93
N GLU A 162 -0.56 -3.66 10.67
CA GLU A 162 0.75 -3.26 11.20
C GLU A 162 1.19 -1.88 10.68
N THR A 163 0.80 -1.54 9.46
CA THR A 163 1.15 -0.27 8.80
C THR A 163 0.13 0.85 9.02
N GLY A 164 -1.02 0.56 9.64
CA GLY A 164 -2.08 1.52 9.90
C GLY A 164 -3.04 1.75 8.73
N GLY A 165 -2.99 0.91 7.70
CA GLY A 165 -3.94 0.90 6.59
C GLY A 165 -5.21 0.10 6.90
N GLU A 166 -5.91 -0.32 5.85
CA GLU A 166 -7.12 -1.12 5.95
C GLU A 166 -7.13 -2.24 4.91
N ALA A 167 -7.71 -3.38 5.29
CA ALA A 167 -7.90 -4.53 4.42
C ALA A 167 -9.37 -4.63 4.01
N PHE A 168 -9.60 -4.73 2.70
CA PHE A 168 -10.91 -4.78 2.08
C PHE A 168 -11.12 -6.14 1.43
N PHE A 169 -12.32 -6.70 1.57
CA PHE A 169 -12.67 -8.02 1.07
C PHE A 169 -14.03 -7.91 0.38
N PRO A 170 -14.06 -7.37 -0.85
CA PRO A 170 -15.29 -7.22 -1.61
C PRO A 170 -15.96 -8.58 -1.83
N SER A 171 -17.30 -8.60 -1.81
CA SER A 171 -18.04 -9.83 -2.14
C SER A 171 -18.12 -10.06 -3.64
N LYS A 172 -17.88 -9.00 -4.44
CA LYS A 172 -17.90 -9.03 -5.90
C LYS A 172 -16.74 -8.21 -6.47
N PRO A 173 -16.09 -8.64 -7.57
CA PRO A 173 -15.02 -7.87 -8.21
C PRO A 173 -15.39 -6.41 -8.52
N SER A 174 -16.66 -6.13 -8.85
CA SER A 174 -17.16 -4.77 -9.14
C SER A 174 -17.04 -3.79 -7.97
N GLU A 175 -17.09 -4.26 -6.71
CA GLU A 175 -16.96 -3.41 -5.51
C GLU A 175 -15.53 -2.86 -5.34
N THR A 176 -14.55 -3.44 -6.03
CA THR A 176 -13.15 -3.00 -6.00
C THR A 176 -13.00 -1.53 -6.42
N VAL A 177 -13.86 -1.06 -7.35
CA VAL A 177 -13.85 0.33 -7.81
C VAL A 177 -14.20 1.29 -6.67
N GLU A 178 -15.28 1.02 -5.93
CA GLU A 178 -15.73 1.85 -4.81
C GLU A 178 -14.70 1.85 -3.66
N ILE A 179 -14.07 0.69 -3.43
CA ILE A 179 -12.98 0.54 -2.45
C ILE A 179 -11.78 1.41 -2.85
N CYS A 180 -11.36 1.36 -4.12
CA CYS A 180 -10.26 2.18 -4.63
C CYS A 180 -10.55 3.68 -4.48
N GLU A 181 -11.77 4.15 -4.76
CA GLU A 181 -12.14 5.56 -4.50
C GLU A 181 -12.05 5.92 -3.02
N ARG A 182 -12.48 5.02 -2.14
CA ARG A 182 -12.37 5.22 -0.70
C ARG A 182 -10.90 5.28 -0.26
N ILE A 183 -10.04 4.43 -0.80
CA ILE A 183 -8.59 4.46 -0.50
C ILE A 183 -7.97 5.77 -1.00
N ALA A 184 -8.31 6.24 -2.21
CA ALA A 184 -7.82 7.51 -2.73
C ALA A 184 -8.16 8.68 -1.79
N ARG A 185 -9.39 8.74 -1.28
CA ARG A 185 -9.78 9.73 -0.26
C ARG A 185 -9.00 9.55 1.04
N ASP A 186 -8.87 8.32 1.54
CA ASP A 186 -8.18 8.04 2.79
C ASP A 186 -6.70 8.45 2.73
N VAL A 187 -6.02 8.21 1.60
CA VAL A 187 -4.63 8.62 1.37
C VAL A 187 -4.48 10.14 1.38
N ARG A 188 -5.45 10.87 0.82
CA ARG A 188 -5.46 12.34 0.78
C ARG A 188 -5.80 12.97 2.13
N GLU A 189 -6.67 12.33 2.92
CA GLU A 189 -7.19 12.85 4.18
C GLU A 189 -6.34 12.47 5.41
N GLN A 190 -5.13 11.94 5.21
CA GLN A 190 -4.25 11.54 6.31
C GLN A 190 -3.71 12.73 7.12
N TYR A 191 -3.80 12.59 8.44
CA TYR A 191 -3.22 13.52 9.41
C TYR A 191 -1.84 13.05 9.86
N THR A 192 -0.84 13.93 9.78
CA THR A 192 0.50 13.66 10.33
C THR A 192 0.59 14.18 11.76
N ILE A 193 0.84 13.28 12.72
CA ILE A 193 1.05 13.61 14.13
C ILE A 193 2.52 13.38 14.51
N GLY A 194 3.24 14.46 14.78
CA GLY A 194 4.61 14.39 15.29
C GLY A 194 4.67 14.32 16.82
N PHE A 195 5.33 13.30 17.37
CA PHE A 195 5.66 13.20 18.80
C PHE A 195 7.11 12.78 19.00
N SER A 196 7.68 13.10 20.17
CA SER A 196 9.04 12.72 20.55
C SER A 196 8.98 11.94 21.87
N SER A 197 9.47 10.71 21.89
CA SER A 197 9.66 9.97 23.14
C SER A 197 10.92 10.47 23.83
N MET A 198 10.82 10.96 25.07
CA MET A 198 11.97 11.53 25.80
C MET A 198 12.95 10.45 26.32
N ASN A 199 12.57 9.16 26.30
CA ASN A 199 13.31 8.06 26.94
C ASN A 199 13.45 6.79 26.06
N GLY A 200 13.40 6.91 24.72
CA GLY A 200 13.49 5.76 23.82
C GLY A 200 14.93 5.25 23.69
N LYS A 201 15.16 3.96 23.97
CA LYS A 201 16.45 3.32 23.62
C LYS A 201 16.51 3.12 22.10
N PRO A 202 17.61 3.46 21.42
CA PRO A 202 17.80 3.11 20.01
C PRO A 202 17.59 1.61 19.78
N GLY A 203 16.87 1.25 18.72
CA GLY A 203 16.52 -0.13 18.37
C GLY A 203 15.33 -0.74 19.12
N ALA A 204 14.73 -0.03 20.09
CA ALA A 204 13.55 -0.53 20.78
C ALA A 204 12.26 -0.28 19.96
N TYR A 205 11.38 -1.28 19.91
CA TYR A 205 10.03 -1.13 19.36
C TYR A 205 9.14 -0.37 20.35
N HIS A 206 8.41 0.62 19.84
CA HIS A 206 7.48 1.44 20.61
C HIS A 206 6.08 1.32 20.02
N SER A 207 5.14 0.78 20.80
CA SER A 207 3.73 0.72 20.41
C SER A 207 3.11 2.12 20.39
N ILE A 208 2.33 2.42 19.36
CA ILE A 208 1.56 3.67 19.23
C ILE A 208 0.08 3.38 19.50
N ARG A 209 -0.55 4.23 20.32
CA ARG A 209 -2.00 4.25 20.47
C ARG A 209 -2.50 5.68 20.41
N VAL A 210 -3.33 5.98 19.43
CA VAL A 210 -3.98 7.29 19.30
C VAL A 210 -5.45 7.17 19.67
N ALA A 211 -5.92 8.09 20.51
CA ALA A 211 -7.33 8.23 20.85
C ALA A 211 -7.77 9.64 20.43
N ALA A 212 -8.80 9.73 19.59
CA ALA A 212 -9.39 11.00 19.20
C ALA A 212 -10.83 11.14 19.72
N ARG A 213 -11.21 12.37 20.01
CA ARG A 213 -12.56 12.75 20.43
C ARG A 213 -12.96 14.05 19.74
N SER A 214 -14.22 14.13 19.32
CA SER A 214 -14.87 15.35 18.84
C SER A 214 -15.92 15.79 19.86
N LYS A 215 -16.11 17.10 20.01
CA LYS A 215 -17.18 17.66 20.86
C LYS A 215 -18.56 17.25 20.37
N GLU A 216 -18.75 17.12 19.06
CA GLU A 216 -20.05 16.78 18.45
C GLU A 216 -20.28 15.28 18.33
N ARG A 217 -19.24 14.52 17.96
CA ARG A 217 -19.36 13.09 17.63
C ARG A 217 -18.86 12.15 18.74
N GLY A 218 -18.37 12.70 19.86
CA GLY A 218 -17.83 11.91 20.96
C GLY A 218 -16.53 11.18 20.57
N LYS A 219 -16.41 9.90 20.90
CA LYS A 219 -15.20 9.11 20.63
C LYS A 219 -15.10 8.77 19.13
N LEU A 220 -13.97 9.11 18.51
CA LEU A 220 -13.72 8.82 17.11
C LEU A 220 -12.92 7.52 16.96
N SER A 221 -13.13 6.83 15.85
CA SER A 221 -12.26 5.73 15.42
C SER A 221 -11.04 6.32 14.70
N VAL A 222 -9.85 5.86 15.05
CA VAL A 222 -8.58 6.31 14.44
C VAL A 222 -7.79 5.09 14.03
N ARG A 223 -7.29 5.10 12.80
CA ARG A 223 -6.28 4.15 12.33
C ARG A 223 -4.90 4.78 12.44
N THR A 224 -3.96 4.05 13.00
CA THR A 224 -2.54 4.43 13.07
C THR A 224 -1.69 3.19 12.90
N ARG A 225 -0.43 3.38 12.50
CA ARG A 225 0.56 2.29 12.60
C ARG A 225 0.61 1.73 14.02
N ALA A 226 0.87 0.43 14.14
CA ALA A 226 0.88 -0.26 15.44
C ALA A 226 2.05 0.20 16.34
N GLY A 227 3.15 0.63 15.72
CA GLY A 227 4.34 1.11 16.43
C GLY A 227 5.44 1.59 15.49
N TYR A 228 6.63 1.77 16.04
CA TYR A 228 7.84 2.14 15.31
C TYR A 228 9.11 1.70 16.07
N LEU A 229 10.20 1.51 15.34
CA LEU A 229 11.55 1.33 15.89
C LEU A 229 12.22 2.68 16.17
N ALA A 230 12.64 2.91 17.42
CA ALA A 230 13.38 4.12 17.78
C ALA A 230 14.78 4.14 17.16
N GLY A 231 15.18 5.27 16.57
CA GLY A 231 16.52 5.44 15.96
C GLY A 231 16.62 5.07 14.48
N ALA A 232 15.51 4.74 13.81
CA ALA A 232 15.45 4.80 12.35
C ALA A 232 15.42 6.27 11.93
N GLU A 233 16.60 6.87 11.73
CA GLU A 233 16.68 8.20 11.09
C GLU A 233 16.09 8.09 9.68
N LEU A 234 14.88 8.65 9.49
CA LEU A 234 14.46 9.12 8.18
C LEU A 234 15.49 10.18 7.78
N GLN A 235 16.44 9.83 6.90
CA GLN A 235 17.33 10.81 6.34
C GLN A 235 16.46 11.87 5.64
N PRO A 236 16.51 13.15 6.05
CA PRO A 236 15.83 14.19 5.32
C PRO A 236 16.42 14.24 3.92
N GLY A 237 15.56 14.14 2.91
CA GLY A 237 15.94 14.30 1.52
C GLY A 237 16.77 15.58 1.38
N LYS A 238 17.98 15.45 0.84
CA LYS A 238 18.82 16.60 0.54
C LYS A 238 18.05 17.49 -0.44
N GLY A 239 17.49 18.59 0.07
CA GLY A 239 17.00 19.67 -0.75
C GLY A 239 18.13 20.14 -1.66
N ALA A 240 17.91 20.02 -2.97
CA ALA A 240 18.77 20.66 -3.95
C ALA A 240 18.69 22.18 -3.73
N LYS A 241 19.86 22.81 -3.60
CA LYS A 241 20.03 24.26 -3.69
C LYS A 241 19.77 24.74 -5.11
#